data_AF-A0A945FTE6-F1
#
_entry.id   AF-A0A945FTE6-F1
#
_cell.length_a   1.000
_cell.length_b   1.000
_cell.length_c   1.000
_cell.angle_alpha   90.00
_cell.angle_beta   90.00
_cell.angle_gamma   90.00
#
_symmetry.space_group_name_H-M   'P 1'
#
loop_
_entity.id
_entity.type
_entity.pdbx_description
1 polymer ?
#
loop_
_entity_poly.entity_id
_entity_poly.type
_entity_poly.pdbx_seq_one_letter_code
_entity_poly.pdbx_strand_id
1 'polypeptide(L)'
;MTCHHSHNHSHAMTPESLDRAMMIGVSLNLVFVFVELGFGFFSGSLALIADAGHNASDVVGLLVAWGASFLARQQPTTKFTFGFGRASIYAAFLNAILLF
;
A
#
# COMPACT_ATOMS: atom_id res chain seq x y z
N MET A 1 -40.95 8.03 29.24
CA MET A 1 -39.58 8.42 28.86
C MET A 1 -39.10 7.43 27.83
N THR A 2 -39.10 7.81 26.55
CA THR A 2 -38.64 6.97 25.44
C THR A 2 -37.14 7.16 25.26
N CYS A 3 -36.34 6.14 25.59
CA CYS A 3 -34.91 6.13 25.30
C CYS A 3 -34.70 5.79 23.82
N HIS A 4 -34.43 6.82 23.01
CA HIS A 4 -33.80 6.65 21.71
C HIS A 4 -32.33 6.31 21.92
N HIS A 5 -31.96 5.04 21.73
CA HIS A 5 -30.55 4.65 21.65
C HIS A 5 -30.03 4.90 20.23
N SER A 6 -28.98 5.70 20.18
CA SER A 6 -28.22 6.12 19.01
C SER A 6 -27.55 4.96 18.28
N HIS A 7 -27.72 4.92 16.96
CA HIS A 7 -26.98 4.02 16.08
C HIS A 7 -25.55 4.56 15.90
N ASN A 8 -24.57 3.87 16.46
CA ASN A 8 -23.15 4.17 16.28
C ASN A 8 -22.63 3.30 15.13
N HIS A 9 -22.59 3.84 13.92
CA HIS A 9 -21.99 3.16 12.77
C HIS A 9 -20.48 3.39 12.76
N SER A 10 -19.76 2.64 13.59
CA SER A 10 -18.31 2.58 13.51
C SER A 10 -17.91 1.71 12.31
N HIS A 11 -17.69 2.34 11.16
CA HIS A 11 -17.02 1.71 10.02
C HIS A 11 -15.52 1.56 10.31
N ALA A 12 -15.18 0.73 11.30
CA ALA A 12 -13.80 0.32 11.49
C ALA A 12 -13.41 -0.56 10.30
N MET A 13 -12.47 -0.11 9.48
CA MET A 13 -11.89 -0.96 8.43
C MET A 13 -11.30 -2.20 9.10
N THR A 14 -11.82 -3.37 8.74
CA THR A 14 -11.22 -4.63 9.17
C THR A 14 -9.86 -4.80 8.48
N PRO A 15 -8.90 -5.49 9.11
CA PRO A 15 -7.64 -5.89 8.48
C PRO A 15 -7.81 -6.45 7.07
N GLU A 16 -8.83 -7.30 6.89
CA GLU A 16 -9.15 -7.95 5.63
C GLU A 16 -9.65 -6.96 4.56
N SER A 17 -10.47 -5.99 4.94
CA SER A 17 -10.93 -4.93 4.03
C SER A 17 -9.79 -4.02 3.58
N LEU A 18 -8.82 -3.76 4.46
CA LEU A 18 -7.62 -2.99 4.14
C LEU A 18 -6.70 -3.76 3.18
N ASP A 19 -6.47 -5.04 3.43
CA ASP A 19 -5.66 -5.88 2.55
C ASP A 19 -6.29 -6.00 1.15
N ARG A 20 -7.62 -6.14 1.09
CA ARG A 20 -8.34 -6.15 -0.18
C ARG A 20 -8.24 -4.80 -0.91
N ALA A 21 -8.37 -3.68 -0.20
CA ALA A 21 -8.23 -2.36 -0.78
C ALA A 21 -6.80 -2.10 -1.30
N MET A 22 -5.76 -2.49 -0.54
CA MET A 22 -4.37 -2.40 -1.00
C MET A 22 -4.12 -3.29 -2.21
N MET A 23 -4.62 -4.53 -2.21
CA MET A 23 -4.49 -5.44 -3.36
C MET A 23 -5.10 -4.83 -4.63
N ILE A 24 -6.32 -4.28 -4.53
CA ILE A 24 -6.98 -3.63 -5.66
C ILE A 24 -6.18 -2.41 -6.10
N GLY A 25 -5.79 -1.53 -5.17
CA GLY A 25 -5.04 -0.30 -5.49
C GLY A 25 -3.70 -0.58 -6.17
N VAL A 26 -2.92 -1.51 -5.62
CA VAL A 26 -1.64 -1.96 -6.19
C VAL A 26 -1.86 -2.57 -7.57
N SER A 27 -2.86 -3.43 -7.75
CA SER A 27 -3.14 -4.05 -9.05
C SER A 27 -3.51 -3.03 -10.13
N LEU A 28 -4.34 -2.04 -9.80
CA LEU A 28 -4.74 -0.98 -10.73
C LEU A 28 -3.55 -0.11 -11.11
N ASN A 29 -2.73 0.28 -10.12
CA ASN A 29 -1.58 1.11 -10.37
C ASN A 29 -0.53 0.37 -11.22
N LEU A 30 -0.26 -0.90 -10.92
CA LEU A 30 0.64 -1.73 -11.72
C LEU A 30 0.18 -1.82 -13.19
N VAL A 31 -1.11 -2.03 -13.43
CA VAL A 31 -1.68 -2.03 -14.80
C VAL A 31 -1.46 -0.69 -15.48
N PHE A 32 -1.68 0.42 -14.76
CA PHE A 32 -1.50 1.76 -15.30
C PHE A 32 -0.03 2.02 -15.70
N VAL A 33 0.93 1.66 -14.84
CA VAL A 33 2.38 1.75 -15.15
C VAL A 33 2.74 0.95 -16.41
N PHE A 34 2.21 -0.27 -16.58
CA PHE A 34 2.47 -1.06 -17.79
C PHE A 34 1.89 -0.42 -19.05
N VAL A 35 0.71 0.20 -18.94
CA VAL A 35 0.09 0.94 -20.04
C VAL A 35 0.96 2.15 -20.40
N GLU A 36 1.36 2.98 -19.44
CA GLU A 36 2.20 4.15 -19.67
C GLU A 36 3.55 3.80 -20.27
N LEU A 37 4.21 2.75 -19.77
CA LEU A 37 5.46 2.25 -20.36
C LEU A 37 5.24 1.82 -21.81
N GLY A 38 4.20 1.01 -22.08
CA GLY A 38 3.88 0.55 -23.44
C GLY A 38 3.62 1.70 -24.41
N PHE A 39 2.80 2.68 -24.00
CA PHE A 39 2.55 3.88 -24.78
C PHE A 39 3.79 4.76 -24.92
N GLY A 40 4.63 4.86 -23.89
CA GLY A 40 5.84 5.68 -23.90
C GLY A 40 6.88 5.15 -24.87
N PHE A 41 7.05 3.83 -24.93
CA PHE A 41 7.87 3.18 -25.95
C PHE A 41 7.27 3.35 -27.36
N PHE A 42 5.95 3.17 -27.52
CA PHE A 42 5.29 3.31 -28.82
C PHE A 42 5.36 4.74 -29.37
N SER A 43 5.19 5.75 -28.50
CA SER A 43 5.23 7.16 -28.88
C SER A 43 6.65 7.74 -28.93
N GLY A 44 7.66 7.00 -28.49
CA GLY A 44 9.04 7.49 -28.32
C GLY A 44 9.18 8.63 -27.31
N SER A 45 8.28 8.72 -26.33
CA SER A 45 8.24 9.84 -25.38
C SER A 45 8.98 9.52 -24.09
N LEU A 46 10.15 10.15 -23.91
CA LEU A 46 10.89 10.12 -22.64
C LEU A 46 10.09 10.70 -21.48
N ALA A 47 9.20 11.67 -21.75
CA ALA A 47 8.34 12.25 -20.71
C ALA A 47 7.36 11.22 -20.14
N LEU A 48 6.77 10.38 -21.00
CA LEU A 48 5.82 9.34 -20.57
C LEU A 48 6.54 8.18 -19.87
N ILE A 49 7.74 7.85 -20.31
CA ILE A 49 8.60 6.86 -19.63
C ILE A 49 9.04 7.38 -18.24
N ALA A 50 9.36 8.67 -18.12
CA ALA A 50 9.71 9.28 -16.84
C ALA A 50 8.52 9.28 -15.86
N ASP A 51 7.32 9.61 -16.34
CA ASP A 51 6.08 9.56 -15.57
C ASP A 51 5.79 8.14 -15.07
N ALA A 52 5.88 7.16 -15.99
CA ALA A 52 5.72 5.75 -15.66
C ALA A 52 6.77 5.24 -14.65
N GLY A 53 8.00 5.75 -14.71
CA GLY A 53 9.08 5.39 -13.78
C GLY A 53 8.86 5.90 -12.36
N HIS A 54 8.35 7.14 -12.21
CA HIS A 54 7.95 7.66 -10.91
C HIS A 54 6.80 6.84 -10.33
N ASN A 55 5.77 6.60 -11.13
CA ASN A 55 4.60 5.82 -10.73
C ASN A 55 4.96 4.35 -10.38
N ALA A 56 5.92 3.77 -11.10
CA ALA A 56 6.49 2.46 -10.73
C ALA A 56 7.16 2.47 -9.35
N SER A 57 7.85 3.55 -8.99
CA SER A 57 8.49 3.71 -7.68
C SER A 57 7.45 3.81 -6.56
N ASP A 58 6.33 4.48 -6.82
CA ASP A 58 5.18 4.53 -5.90
C ASP A 58 4.57 3.14 -5.67
N VAL A 59 4.44 2.32 -6.71
CA VAL A 59 3.98 0.92 -6.57
C VAL A 59 4.89 0.11 -5.66
N VAL A 60 6.21 0.26 -5.80
CA VAL A 60 7.19 -0.40 -4.91
C VAL A 60 6.96 0.07 -3.46
N GLY A 61 6.76 1.36 -3.26
CA GLY A 61 6.42 1.93 -1.95
C GLY A 61 5.14 1.33 -1.36
N LEU A 62 4.08 1.16 -2.16
CA LEU A 62 2.82 0.55 -1.75
C LEU A 62 2.99 -0.94 -1.39
N LEU A 63 3.75 -1.69 -2.18
CA LEU A 63 4.04 -3.10 -1.91
C LEU A 63 4.82 -3.30 -0.61
N VAL A 64 5.80 -2.44 -0.35
CA VAL A 64 6.56 -2.46 0.92
C VAL A 64 5.65 -2.12 2.10
N ALA A 65 4.82 -1.09 1.98
CA ALA A 65 3.84 -0.72 3.01
C ALA A 65 2.85 -1.85 3.30
N TRP A 66 2.35 -2.50 2.25
CA TRP A 66 1.43 -3.63 2.39
C TRP A 66 2.10 -4.84 3.03
N GLY A 67 3.32 -5.19 2.60
CA GLY A 67 4.11 -6.27 3.18
C GLY A 67 4.46 -6.03 4.66
N ALA A 68 4.74 -4.78 5.04
CA ALA A 68 4.97 -4.43 6.43
C ALA A 68 3.71 -4.43 7.28
N SER A 69 2.55 -4.04 6.73
CA SER A 69 1.24 -4.21 7.39
C SER A 69 0.98 -5.69 7.68
N PHE A 70 1.26 -6.56 6.71
CA PHE A 70 1.16 -8.01 6.89
C PHE A 70 2.13 -8.51 7.97
N LEU A 71 3.39 -8.10 7.91
CA LEU A 71 4.41 -8.54 8.86
C LEU A 71 4.11 -8.02 10.28
N ALA A 72 3.62 -6.79 10.44
CA ALA A 72 3.24 -6.21 11.73
C ALA A 72 2.11 -6.97 12.44
N ARG A 73 1.29 -7.71 11.70
CA ARG A 73 0.22 -8.57 12.24
C ARG A 73 0.71 -9.97 12.62
N GLN A 74 1.94 -10.35 12.24
CA GLN A 74 2.48 -11.67 12.50
C GLN A 74 2.80 -11.86 13.99
N GLN A 75 2.41 -13.02 14.53
CA GLN A 75 2.61 -13.35 15.94
C GLN A 75 4.10 -13.47 16.30
N PRO A 76 4.51 -13.09 17.52
CA PRO A 76 5.90 -13.24 17.98
C PRO A 76 6.36 -14.71 17.88
N THR A 77 7.54 -14.92 17.30
CA THR A 77 8.16 -16.26 17.19
C THR A 77 9.35 -16.37 18.16
N THR A 78 9.86 -17.56 18.42
CA THR A 78 10.97 -17.82 19.37
C THR A 78 12.27 -17.07 19.04
N LYS A 79 12.43 -16.62 17.79
CA LYS A 79 13.55 -15.76 17.35
C LYS A 79 13.26 -14.24 17.45
N PHE A 80 11.99 -13.83 17.55
CA PHE A 80 11.56 -12.43 17.64
C PHE A 80 10.61 -12.25 18.83
N THR A 81 11.19 -12.13 20.03
CA THR A 81 10.46 -12.01 21.32
C THR A 81 9.47 -10.85 21.37
N PHE A 82 9.71 -9.76 20.62
CA PHE A 82 8.83 -8.58 20.55
C PHE A 82 7.91 -8.57 19.31
N GLY A 83 7.95 -9.61 18.46
CA GLY A 83 7.23 -9.65 17.19
C GLY A 83 7.70 -8.58 16.19
N PHE A 84 6.92 -8.39 15.13
CA PHE A 84 7.25 -7.49 14.03
C PHE A 84 6.48 -6.15 14.07
N GLY A 85 5.99 -5.73 15.24
CA GLY A 85 5.16 -4.53 15.38
C GLY A 85 5.80 -3.22 14.88
N ARG A 86 7.14 -3.17 14.72
CA ARG A 86 7.88 -2.03 14.16
C ARG A 86 8.01 -2.07 12.62
N ALA A 87 7.60 -3.15 11.96
CA ALA A 87 7.73 -3.30 10.50
C ALA A 87 7.02 -2.17 9.73
N SER A 88 5.86 -1.71 10.23
CA SER A 88 5.10 -0.60 9.65
C SER A 88 5.88 0.72 9.66
N ILE A 89 6.67 0.98 10.70
CA ILE A 89 7.51 2.19 10.82
C ILE A 89 8.62 2.16 9.76
N TYR A 90 9.28 1.01 9.58
CA TYR A 90 10.31 0.87 8.55
C TYR A 90 9.76 0.98 7.13
N ALA A 91 8.54 0.50 6.89
CA ALA A 91 7.90 0.67 5.58
C ALA A 91 7.44 2.11 5.32
N ALA A 92 6.89 2.80 6.32
CA ALA A 92 6.58 4.22 6.19
C ALA A 92 7.85 5.05 5.92
N PHE A 93 8.96 4.72 6.58
CA PHE A 93 10.26 5.34 6.33
C PHE A 93 10.79 5.05 4.91
N LEU A 94 10.70 3.80 4.44
CA LEU A 94 11.12 3.46 3.08
C LEU A 94 10.24 4.15 2.02
N ASN A 95 8.93 4.19 2.23
CA ASN A 95 7.98 4.87 1.35
C ASN A 95 8.27 6.39 1.30
N ALA A 96 8.57 7.01 2.45
CA ALA A 96 8.95 8.42 2.52
C ALA A 96 10.27 8.74 1.78
N ILE A 97 11.21 7.80 1.70
CA ILE A 97 12.44 7.95 0.92
C ILE A 97 12.17 7.82 -0.59
N LEU A 98 11.28 6.91 -0.98
CA LEU A 98 10.96 6.66 -2.39
C LEU A 98 10.11 7.76 -3.04
N LEU A 99 9.41 8.57 -2.22
CA LEU A 99 8.58 9.69 -2.66
C LEU A 99 9.37 10.97 -3.01
N PHE A 100 10.69 10.99 -2.81
CA PHE A 100 11.57 12.13 -3.08
C PHE A 100 12.41 11.90 -4.34
#